data_AF-A0A8J3NKY2-F1
#
_entry.id   AF-A0A8J3NKY2-F1
#
_cell.length_a   1.000
_cell.length_b   1.000
_cell.length_c   1.000
_cell.angle_alpha   90.00
_cell.angle_beta   90.00
_cell.angle_gamma   90.00
#
_symmetry.space_group_name_H-M   'P 1'
#
loop_
_entity.id
_entity.type
_entity.pdbx_description
1 polymer ?
#
loop_
_entity_poly.entity_id
_entity_poly.type
_entity_poly.pdbx_seq_one_letter_code
_entity_poly.pdbx_strand_id
1 'polypeptide(L)' 'MTVTAGSTARWIIASGEEVFLGDHVALARHPDSVGRIVGVDKSHLGWPAVELTEGPQAGKVVPVLPSDILVRVRTGR' A
#
# COMPACT_ATOMS: atom_id res chain seq x y z
N MET A 1 -13.58 -1.52 7.97
CA MET A 1 -12.13 -1.26 7.87
C MET A 1 -11.85 0.05 8.58
N THR A 2 -11.03 0.06 9.62
CA THR A 2 -10.68 1.29 10.35
C THR A 2 -9.27 1.67 9.93
N VAL A 3 -9.16 2.70 9.08
CA VAL A 3 -7.87 3.23 8.62
C VAL A 3 -7.47 4.39 9.53
N THR A 4 -6.30 4.28 10.16
CA THR A 4 -5.71 5.41 10.88
C THR A 4 -4.57 6.01 10.07
N ALA A 5 -4.62 7.30 9.78
CA ALA A 5 -3.48 8.05 9.29
C ALA A 5 -2.51 8.27 10.45
N GLY A 6 -1.43 7.48 10.52
CA GLY A 6 -0.38 7.62 11.52
C GLY A 6 0.88 8.22 10.90
N SER A 7 1.38 9.33 11.43
CA SER A 7 2.48 10.11 10.84
C SER A 7 3.85 9.40 10.74
N THR A 8 3.96 8.13 11.16
CA THR A 8 5.23 7.38 11.25
C THR A 8 5.12 5.90 10.84
N ALA A 9 4.01 5.48 10.22
CA ALA A 9 3.87 4.08 9.83
C ALA A 9 4.85 3.73 8.67
N ARG A 10 5.65 2.68 8.88
CA ARG A 10 6.60 2.12 7.91
C ARG A 10 6.47 0.61 7.84
N TRP A 11 6.75 0.05 6.67
CA TRP A 11 6.78 -1.39 6.44
C TRP A 11 7.98 -1.77 5.58
N ILE A 12 8.49 -2.99 5.80
CA ILE A 12 9.50 -3.61 4.94
C ILE A 12 8.78 -4.50 3.95
N ILE A 13 8.96 -4.24 2.66
CA ILE A 13 8.27 -4.97 1.58
C ILE A 13 9.11 -6.16 1.09
N ALA A 14 8.58 -6.94 0.15
CA ALA A 14 9.24 -8.15 -0.35
C ALA A 14 10.65 -7.89 -0.92
N SER A 15 10.89 -6.72 -1.51
CA SER A 15 12.20 -6.30 -2.01
C SER A 15 13.21 -5.92 -0.91
N GLY A 16 12.78 -5.84 0.35
CA GLY A 16 13.56 -5.32 1.48
C GLY A 16 13.55 -3.79 1.60
N GLU A 17 12.89 -3.07 0.69
CA GLU A 17 12.75 -1.62 0.77
C GLU A 17 11.79 -1.20 1.89
N GLU A 18 12.03 -0.01 2.44
CA GLU A 18 11.07 0.66 3.32
C GLU A 18 10.03 1.42 2.50
N VAL A 19 8.76 1.22 2.83
CA VAL A 19 7.63 2.01 2.32
C VAL A 19 6.89 2.70 3.45
N PHE A 20 6.33 3.85 3.15
CA PHE A 20 5.69 4.75 4.11
C PHE A 20 4.29 5.15 3.67
N LEU A 21 3.52 5.76 4.58
CA LEU A 21 2.29 6.43 4.17
C LEU A 21 2.56 7.44 3.05
N GLY A 22 1.72 7.40 2.03
CA GLY A 22 1.78 8.26 0.86
C GLY A 22 2.58 7.69 -0.30
N ASP A 23 3.41 6.65 -0.10
CA ASP A 23 4.13 5.99 -1.17
C ASP A 23 3.17 5.27 -2.13
N HIS A 24 3.52 5.30 -3.42
CA HIS A 24 2.84 4.49 -4.45
C HIS A 24 3.53 3.14 -4.57
N VAL A 25 2.76 2.07 -4.69
CA VAL A 25 3.23 0.69 -4.67
C VAL A 25 2.50 -0.17 -5.67
N ALA A 26 3.23 -1.15 -6.23
CA ALA A 26 2.64 -2.23 -7.04
C ALA A 26 2.42 -3.48 -6.18
N LEU A 27 1.31 -4.18 -6.40
CA LEU A 27 0.87 -5.29 -5.55
C LEU A 27 0.83 -6.61 -6.33
N ALA A 28 1.34 -7.69 -5.74
CA ALA A 28 1.34 -9.02 -6.35
C ALA A 28 -0.08 -9.53 -6.64
N ARG A 29 -1.03 -9.22 -5.76
CA ARG A 29 -2.44 -9.65 -5.88
C ARG A 29 -3.28 -8.76 -6.81
N HIS A 30 -2.74 -7.62 -7.22
CA HIS A 30 -3.36 -6.68 -8.16
C HIS A 30 -2.33 -6.27 -9.22
N PRO A 31 -1.90 -7.21 -10.09
CA PRO A 31 -0.76 -7.00 -10.99
C PRO A 31 -0.97 -5.85 -12.00
N ASP A 32 -2.22 -5.57 -12.36
CA ASP A 32 -2.60 -4.49 -13.27
C ASP A 32 -3.06 -3.22 -12.51
N SER A 33 -2.62 -3.04 -11.27
CA SER A 33 -3.01 -1.90 -10.44
C SER A 33 -1.83 -1.34 -9.66
N VAL A 34 -1.82 -0.02 -9.53
CA VAL A 34 -0.95 0.72 -8.62
C VAL A 34 -1.83 1.31 -7.54
N GLY A 35 -1.33 1.39 -6.32
CA GLY A 35 -2.04 2.04 -5.24
C GLY A 35 -1.14 2.87 -4.35
N ARG A 36 -1.75 3.76 -3.57
CA ARG A 36 -1.10 4.62 -2.59
C ARG A 36 -1.37 4.10 -1.18
N ILE A 37 -0.34 4.02 -0.35
CA ILE A 37 -0.52 3.66 1.05
C ILE A 37 -1.20 4.83 1.77
N VAL A 38 -2.44 4.66 2.22
CA VAL A 38 -3.26 5.73 2.82
C VAL A 38 -3.41 5.61 4.33
N GLY A 39 -3.04 4.47 4.91
CA GLY A 39 -3.03 4.33 6.36
C GLY A 39 -2.70 2.93 6.83
N VAL A 40 -3.04 2.68 8.08
CA VAL A 40 -2.85 1.39 8.75
C VAL A 40 -4.21 0.74 8.94
N ASP A 41 -4.39 -0.49 8.46
CA ASP A 41 -5.55 -1.30 8.78
C ASP A 41 -5.39 -1.94 10.17
N LYS A 42 -6.28 -1.60 11.10
CA LYS A 42 -6.24 -2.12 12.48
C LYS A 42 -6.82 -3.52 12.62
N SER A 43 -7.59 -4.00 11.64
CA SER A 43 -8.19 -5.33 11.67
C SER A 43 -7.19 -6.43 11.33
N HIS A 44 -6.17 -6.12 10.52
CA HIS A 44 -5.14 -7.06 10.08
C HIS A 44 -3.77 -6.67 10.62
N LEU A 45 -3.57 -6.73 11.94
CA LEU A 45 -2.24 -6.62 12.57
C LEU A 45 -1.40 -5.38 12.16
N GLY A 46 -2.04 -4.28 11.77
CA GLY A 46 -1.34 -3.08 11.34
C GLY A 46 -0.79 -3.14 9.91
N TRP A 47 -1.42 -3.93 9.03
CA TRP A 47 -1.08 -3.96 7.61
C TRP A 47 -1.28 -2.59 6.94
N PRO A 48 -0.51 -2.28 5.88
CA PRO A 48 -0.77 -1.12 5.06
C PRO A 48 -2.16 -1.22 4.41
N ALA A 49 -2.94 -0.14 4.54
CA ALA A 49 -4.15 0.09 3.77
C ALA A 49 -3.76 0.83 2.49
N VAL A 50 -4.01 0.23 1.34
CA VAL A 50 -3.64 0.76 0.03
C VAL A 50 -4.90 1.15 -0.73
N GLU A 51 -5.02 2.41 -1.10
CA GLU A 51 -6.01 2.89 -2.07
C GLU A 51 -5.48 2.63 -3.47
N LEU A 52 -6.16 1.82 -4.27
CA LEU A 52 -5.80 1.59 -5.66
C LEU A 52 -6.08 2.87 -6.46
N THR A 53 -5.05 3.47 -7.04
CA THR A 53 -5.13 4.73 -7.78
C THR A 53 -5.26 4.51 -9.29
N GLU A 54 -4.81 3.35 -9.77
CA GLU A 54 -4.82 2.97 -11.19
C GLU A 54 -5.30 1.52 -11.36
N GLY A 55 -5.83 1.20 -12.55
CA GLY A 55 -6.28 -0.14 -12.92
C GLY A 55 -7.79 -0.39 -12.71
N PRO A 56 -8.28 -1.61 -12.97
CA PRO A 56 -9.71 -1.94 -12.99
C PRO A 56 -10.44 -1.78 -11.64
N GLN A 57 -9.68 -1.67 -10.55
CA GLN A 57 -10.20 -1.56 -9.19
C GLN A 57 -9.87 -0.21 -8.53
N ALA A 58 -9.52 0.81 -9.34
CA ALA A 58 -9.23 2.14 -8.83
C ALA A 58 -10.36 2.69 -7.93
N GLY A 59 -9.97 3.40 -6.86
CA GLY A 59 -10.85 3.92 -5.81
C GLY A 59 -11.14 2.95 -4.67
N LYS A 60 -10.74 1.68 -4.77
CA LYS A 60 -10.88 0.71 -3.66
C LYS A 60 -9.71 0.81 -2.68
N VAL A 61 -10.02 0.72 -1.38
CA VAL A 61 -9.02 0.57 -0.32
C VAL A 61 -8.95 -0.88 0.10
N VAL A 62 -7.75 -1.48 0.03
CA VAL A 62 -7.50 -2.88 0.38
C VAL A 62 -6.43 -2.98 1.46
N PRO A 63 -6.60 -3.83 2.50
CA PRO A 63 -5.51 -4.19 3.38
C PRO A 63 -4.54 -5.13 2.64
N VAL A 64 -3.24 -4.88 2.76
CA VAL A 64 -2.22 -5.61 2.00
C VAL A 64 -1.15 -6.13 2.95
N LEU A 65 -0.72 -7.39 2.83
CA LEU A 65 0.49 -7.81 3.56
C LEU A 65 1.71 -7.08 2.97
N PRO A 66 2.66 -6.62 3.80
CA PRO A 66 3.90 -6.03 3.29
C PRO A 66 4.64 -6.92 2.27
N SER A 67 4.58 -8.24 2.44
CA SER A 67 5.17 -9.22 1.50
C SER A 67 4.47 -9.29 0.13
N ASP A 68 3.26 -8.76 -0.02
CA ASP A 68 2.58 -8.67 -1.32
C ASP A 68 2.89 -7.38 -2.06
N ILE A 69 3.57 -6.44 -1.40
CA ILE A 69 4.05 -5.23 -2.07
C ILE A 69 5.35 -5.59 -2.79
N LEU A 70 5.32 -5.49 -4.12
CA LEU A 70 6.43 -5.89 -4.98
C LEU A 70 7.53 -4.83 -5.01
N VAL A 71 7.13 -3.57 -5.21
CA VAL A 71 8.05 -2.45 -5.38
C VAL A 71 7.36 -1.13 -5.08
N ARG A 72 8.13 -0.13 -4.63
CA ARG A 72 7.70 1.26 -4.60
C ARG A 72 7.80 1.88 -5.99
N VAL A 73 6.69 2.40 -6.49
CA VAL A 73 6.61 3.08 -7.78
C VAL A 73 7.01 4.55 -7.59
N ARG A 74 8.06 4.98 -8.28
CA ARG A 74 8.40 6.41 -8.36
C ARG A 74 7.51 7.06 -9.41
N THR A 75 6.52 7.83 -8.96
CA THR A 75 5.78 8.73 -9.85
C THR A 75 6.65 9.94 -10.16
N GLY A 76 7.08 10.07 -11.41
CA GLY A 76 7.78 11.27 -11.89
C GLY A 76 6.86 12.48 -11.78
N ARG A 77 7.37 13.59 -11.24
CA ARG A 77 6.76 14.91 -11.40
C ARG A 77 7.12 15.49 -12.76
#